data_AF-A0A9J6FPD7-F1
#
_entry.id   AF-A0A9J6FPD7-F1
#
_cell.length_a   1.000
_cell.length_b   1.000
_cell.length_c   1.000
_cell.angle_alpha   90.00
_cell.angle_beta   90.00
_cell.angle_gamma   90.00
#
_symmetry.space_group_name_H-M   'P 1'
#
loop_
_entity.id
_entity.type
_entity.pdbx_description
1 polymer ?
#
loop_
_entity_poly.entity_id
_entity_poly.type
_entity_poly.pdbx_seq_one_letter_code
_entity_poly.pdbx_strand_id
1 'polypeptide(L)'
;MHELSFFFFFLAEYEVEDVVDIKKDKGRNLFLIKWKNWSKEYNSWEAEESVQNCMALVRDCCVRTNSSYRLILVQKAIQTISNLDDPDVATLAKLSGFTVPENGFVKKHEIIDMRKEVLRLSANRAAQMARITKVFGSWVAFVDRVEERQALSKAIRLWEGYIQVASGTYKSDSSKPLLRVENYVDAEPPPVGFVYIRDFLPGPGVVFPDDPKMGCQCENCYLDRKGCCPAFNDVRFAYTPNGTLNVPFGSPIFECNRLCKCSQDCPNRVVQRGCKIPLTIFRTTNGRGWGVRTEQRISKGAFVMEYLGQVITDEEAEKRGKQYDAQGMTYLFDLDYHLTEESLEQSTLYTVDAGTFGNVAHFVNHSCEPNMAVCMIWINNLDVRMPRLAFFANRDIYIHEELTVDYKMSTSASETQPPKKRRVACLCGSQNCRGFLD
;
A
#
# COMPACT_ATOMS: atom_id res chain seq x y z
N MET A 1 -53.35 33.81 -17.97
CA MET A 1 -52.67 33.62 -16.67
C MET A 1 -53.12 32.26 -16.16
N HIS A 2 -52.26 31.24 -16.19
CA HIS A 2 -51.15 31.03 -15.24
C HIS A 2 -51.71 30.85 -13.81
N GLU A 3 -51.40 29.85 -13.00
CA GLU A 3 -50.53 28.65 -13.11
C GLU A 3 -50.88 27.69 -11.94
N LEU A 4 -50.47 26.42 -11.79
CA LEU A 4 -49.46 25.56 -12.43
C LEU A 4 -50.03 24.13 -12.68
N SER A 5 -49.33 23.34 -13.50
CA SER A 5 -49.37 21.86 -13.51
C SER A 5 -47.96 21.37 -13.19
N PHE A 6 -47.75 20.63 -12.09
CA PHE A 6 -46.45 19.99 -11.83
C PHE A 6 -46.57 18.59 -11.22
N PHE A 7 -46.25 17.60 -12.07
CA PHE A 7 -45.57 16.34 -11.74
C PHE A 7 -46.07 15.50 -10.55
N PHE A 8 -47.09 14.68 -10.81
CA PHE A 8 -47.13 13.31 -10.31
C PHE A 8 -46.73 12.36 -11.44
N PHE A 9 -45.51 11.82 -11.38
CA PHE A 9 -45.14 10.60 -12.12
C PHE A 9 -44.20 9.79 -11.22
N PHE A 10 -44.74 8.72 -10.63
CA PHE A 10 -43.91 7.63 -10.12
C PHE A 10 -43.19 7.00 -11.32
N LEU A 11 -41.86 7.11 -11.36
CA LEU A 11 -41.06 6.27 -12.24
C LEU A 11 -41.12 4.84 -11.68
N ALA A 12 -41.87 3.97 -12.35
CA ALA A 12 -41.72 2.54 -12.14
C ALA A 12 -40.33 2.13 -12.65
N GLU A 13 -39.47 1.61 -11.77
CA GLU A 13 -38.21 1.01 -12.19
C GLU A 13 -38.51 -0.33 -12.87
N TYR A 14 -38.31 -0.40 -14.19
CA TYR A 14 -38.48 -1.62 -14.96
C TYR A 14 -37.19 -2.46 -14.90
N GLU A 15 -37.27 -3.64 -14.28
CA GLU A 15 -36.14 -4.57 -14.23
C GLU A 15 -35.99 -5.36 -15.54
N VAL A 16 -34.75 -5.48 -16.01
CA VAL A 16 -34.38 -6.31 -17.19
C VAL A 16 -34.15 -7.75 -16.75
N GLU A 17 -34.73 -8.71 -17.48
CA GLU A 17 -34.56 -10.16 -17.27
C GLU A 17 -33.56 -10.76 -18.26
N ASP A 18 -33.59 -10.37 -19.54
CA ASP A 18 -32.62 -10.80 -20.56
C ASP A 18 -32.48 -9.74 -21.67
N VAL A 19 -31.33 -9.72 -22.35
CA VAL A 19 -31.14 -9.05 -23.64
C VAL A 19 -31.18 -10.13 -24.72
N VAL A 20 -32.28 -10.19 -25.45
CA VAL A 20 -32.62 -11.32 -26.33
C VAL A 20 -31.89 -11.24 -27.67
N ASP A 21 -31.77 -10.05 -28.25
CA ASP A 21 -31.13 -9.82 -29.54
C ASP A 21 -30.57 -8.39 -29.64
N ILE A 22 -29.60 -8.17 -30.55
CA ILE A 22 -28.96 -6.87 -30.78
C ILE A 22 -28.85 -6.62 -32.28
N LYS A 23 -29.60 -5.62 -32.77
CA LYS A 23 -29.59 -5.21 -34.19
C LYS A 23 -29.04 -3.81 -34.37
N LYS A 24 -28.71 -3.47 -35.61
CA LYS A 24 -28.35 -2.11 -36.01
C LYS A 24 -29.45 -1.53 -36.90
N ASP A 25 -30.08 -0.44 -36.47
CA ASP A 25 -31.07 0.32 -37.24
C ASP A 25 -30.63 1.78 -37.41
N LYS A 26 -30.71 2.31 -38.64
CA LYS A 26 -30.35 3.71 -38.99
C LYS A 26 -29.02 4.20 -38.36
N GLY A 27 -28.04 3.30 -38.25
CA GLY A 27 -26.72 3.59 -37.67
C GLY A 27 -26.59 3.37 -36.15
N ARG A 28 -27.70 3.28 -35.41
CA ARG A 28 -27.75 3.04 -33.96
C ARG A 28 -27.85 1.54 -33.64
N ASN A 29 -27.33 1.13 -32.49
CA ASN A 29 -27.55 -0.21 -31.96
C ASN A 29 -28.85 -0.20 -31.15
N LEU A 30 -29.68 -1.22 -31.31
CA LEU A 30 -30.91 -1.43 -30.55
C LEU A 30 -30.88 -2.82 -29.92
N PHE A 31 -31.39 -2.91 -28.70
CA PHE A 31 -31.32 -4.09 -27.83
C PHE A 31 -32.75 -4.57 -27.56
N LEU A 32 -33.07 -5.83 -27.88
CA LEU A 32 -34.38 -6.40 -27.61
C LEU A 32 -34.43 -6.86 -26.15
N ILE A 33 -35.17 -6.13 -25.33
CA ILE A 33 -35.25 -6.35 -23.89
C ILE A 33 -36.38 -7.32 -23.56
N LYS A 34 -36.08 -8.35 -22.77
CA LYS A 34 -37.09 -9.10 -22.02
C LYS A 34 -37.21 -8.46 -20.64
N TRP A 35 -38.37 -7.91 -20.34
CA TRP A 35 -38.67 -7.29 -19.05
C TRP A 35 -39.06 -8.34 -18.02
N LYS A 36 -38.58 -8.19 -16.78
CA LYS A 36 -38.83 -9.12 -15.67
C LYS A 36 -40.29 -9.12 -15.26
N ASN A 37 -40.87 -10.31 -15.07
CA ASN A 37 -42.29 -10.54 -14.75
C ASN A 37 -43.30 -10.18 -15.87
N TRP A 38 -42.84 -9.73 -17.06
CA TRP A 38 -43.73 -9.47 -18.20
C TRP A 38 -43.71 -10.63 -19.22
N SER A 39 -44.76 -10.77 -20.03
CA SER A 39 -44.79 -11.74 -21.14
C SER A 39 -43.82 -11.29 -22.26
N LYS A 40 -43.46 -12.20 -23.17
CA LYS A 40 -42.59 -11.88 -24.32
C LYS A 40 -43.22 -10.88 -25.32
N GLU A 41 -44.52 -10.62 -25.22
CA GLU A 41 -45.26 -9.67 -26.06
C GLU A 41 -44.91 -8.21 -25.71
N TYR A 42 -44.43 -7.98 -24.48
CA TYR A 42 -43.96 -6.68 -24.00
C TYR A 42 -42.48 -6.42 -24.32
N ASN A 43 -41.79 -7.33 -25.00
CA ASN A 43 -40.38 -7.13 -25.35
C ASN A 43 -40.23 -5.90 -26.28
N SER A 44 -39.44 -4.92 -25.85
CA SER A 44 -39.23 -3.67 -26.58
C SER A 44 -37.79 -3.55 -27.10
N TRP A 45 -37.62 -2.77 -28.18
CA TRP A 45 -36.30 -2.44 -28.73
C TRP A 45 -35.81 -1.15 -28.08
N GLU A 46 -34.88 -1.27 -27.15
CA GLU A 46 -34.32 -0.17 -26.39
C GLU A 46 -33.01 0.35 -26.98
N ALA A 47 -32.65 1.58 -26.61
CA ALA A 47 -31.41 2.22 -27.01
C ALA A 47 -30.22 1.79 -26.14
N GLU A 48 -29.00 2.17 -26.55
CA GLU A 48 -27.77 1.79 -25.85
C GLU A 48 -27.68 2.42 -24.45
N GLU A 49 -28.28 3.59 -24.27
CA GLU A 49 -28.39 4.30 -23.00
C GLU A 49 -29.25 3.54 -21.98
N SER A 50 -30.32 2.85 -22.43
CA SER A 50 -31.22 2.08 -21.56
C SER A 50 -30.58 0.82 -20.97
N VAL A 51 -29.51 0.30 -21.58
CA VAL A 51 -28.88 -0.98 -21.19
C VAL A 51 -27.58 -0.85 -20.40
N GLN A 52 -27.14 0.37 -20.07
CA GLN A 52 -25.88 0.61 -19.36
C GLN A 52 -25.80 -0.10 -17.99
N ASN A 53 -26.94 -0.30 -17.33
CA ASN A 53 -27.01 -0.99 -16.03
C ASN A 53 -27.06 -2.53 -16.15
N CYS A 54 -27.18 -3.09 -17.37
CA CYS A 54 -27.29 -4.54 -17.61
C CYS A 54 -26.27 -5.06 -18.65
N MET A 55 -25.11 -4.40 -18.77
CA MET A 55 -24.06 -4.76 -19.74
C MET A 55 -23.53 -6.21 -19.64
N ALA A 56 -23.74 -6.90 -18.50
CA ALA A 56 -23.53 -8.35 -18.41
C ALA A 56 -24.46 -9.14 -19.37
N LEU A 57 -25.76 -8.87 -19.35
CA LEU A 57 -26.74 -9.48 -20.26
C LEU A 57 -26.48 -9.10 -21.72
N VAL A 58 -26.00 -7.88 -21.98
CA VAL A 58 -25.55 -7.46 -23.32
C VAL A 58 -24.35 -8.29 -23.81
N ARG A 59 -23.39 -8.60 -22.94
CA ARG A 59 -22.25 -9.50 -23.26
C ARG A 59 -22.73 -10.91 -23.55
N ASP A 60 -23.60 -11.47 -22.70
CA ASP A 60 -24.16 -12.81 -22.88
C ASP A 60 -24.97 -12.92 -24.17
N CYS A 61 -25.77 -11.90 -24.51
CA CYS A 61 -26.42 -11.79 -25.80
C CYS A 61 -25.40 -11.83 -26.94
N CYS A 62 -24.35 -11.01 -26.89
CA CYS A 62 -23.31 -10.98 -27.93
C CYS A 62 -22.61 -12.33 -28.14
N VAL A 63 -22.44 -13.13 -27.08
CA VAL A 63 -21.91 -14.50 -27.17
C VAL A 63 -22.95 -15.41 -27.82
N ARG A 64 -24.18 -15.46 -27.29
CA ARG A 64 -25.25 -16.36 -27.79
C ARG A 64 -25.63 -16.12 -29.25
N THR A 65 -25.77 -14.87 -29.67
CA THR A 65 -26.20 -14.50 -31.02
C THR A 65 -25.04 -14.27 -31.99
N ASN A 66 -23.79 -14.43 -31.54
CA ASN A 66 -22.59 -14.06 -32.30
C ASN A 66 -22.62 -12.59 -32.80
N SER A 67 -23.28 -11.68 -32.07
CA SER A 67 -23.50 -10.29 -32.51
C SER A 67 -22.19 -9.56 -32.77
N SER A 68 -22.20 -8.73 -33.81
CA SER A 68 -21.08 -7.84 -34.16
C SER A 68 -20.84 -6.72 -33.14
N TYR A 69 -21.81 -6.45 -32.25
CA TYR A 69 -21.69 -5.44 -31.20
C TYR A 69 -20.51 -5.69 -30.24
N ARG A 70 -20.05 -6.95 -30.09
CA ARG A 70 -18.82 -7.27 -29.34
C ARG A 70 -17.58 -6.50 -29.81
N LEU A 71 -17.51 -6.12 -31.09
CA LEU A 71 -16.41 -5.32 -31.64
C LEU A 71 -16.42 -3.89 -31.09
N ILE A 72 -17.61 -3.35 -30.78
CA ILE A 72 -17.77 -2.04 -30.15
C ILE A 72 -17.35 -2.12 -28.68
N LEU A 73 -17.76 -3.17 -27.97
CA LEU A 73 -17.35 -3.42 -26.58
C LEU A 73 -15.82 -3.51 -26.42
N VAL A 74 -15.17 -4.34 -27.25
CA VAL A 74 -13.70 -4.46 -27.28
C VAL A 74 -13.02 -3.13 -27.63
N GLN A 75 -13.55 -2.37 -28.58
CA GLN A 75 -12.97 -1.08 -28.96
C GLN A 75 -13.10 -0.02 -27.86
N LYS A 76 -14.23 0.02 -27.14
CA LYS A 76 -14.42 0.86 -25.95
C LYS A 76 -13.43 0.45 -24.85
N ALA A 77 -13.30 -0.84 -24.55
CA ALA A 77 -12.36 -1.36 -23.55
C ALA A 77 -10.90 -1.00 -23.87
N ILE A 78 -10.50 -1.04 -25.15
CA ILE A 78 -9.15 -0.60 -25.57
C ILE A 78 -8.97 0.92 -25.43
N GLN A 79 -9.98 1.73 -25.76
CA GLN A 79 -9.94 3.19 -25.55
C GLN A 79 -9.80 3.54 -24.06
N THR A 80 -10.54 2.83 -23.20
CA THR A 80 -10.46 2.94 -21.73
C THR A 80 -9.03 2.71 -21.23
N ILE A 81 -8.43 1.54 -21.50
CA ILE A 81 -7.08 1.23 -20.97
C ILE A 81 -5.99 2.10 -21.62
N SER A 82 -6.26 2.65 -22.80
CA SER A 82 -5.34 3.51 -23.56
C SER A 82 -5.58 5.01 -23.32
N ASN A 83 -6.30 5.37 -22.25
CA ASN A 83 -6.49 6.75 -21.83
C ASN A 83 -5.11 7.45 -21.63
N LEU A 84 -5.06 8.75 -21.93
CA LEU A 84 -3.82 9.54 -21.89
C LEU A 84 -3.41 9.93 -20.46
N ASP A 85 -4.40 10.19 -19.61
CA ASP A 85 -4.24 10.75 -18.27
C ASP A 85 -4.26 9.66 -17.18
N ASP A 86 -5.00 8.57 -17.42
CA ASP A 86 -5.20 7.44 -16.51
C ASP A 86 -5.12 6.09 -17.26
N PRO A 87 -3.95 5.71 -17.83
CA PRO A 87 -3.77 4.45 -18.55
C PRO A 87 -3.76 3.25 -17.60
N ASP A 88 -4.47 2.17 -17.97
CA ASP A 88 -4.41 0.91 -17.20
C ASP A 88 -3.16 0.10 -17.55
N VAL A 89 -2.04 0.49 -16.93
CA VAL A 89 -0.70 -0.09 -17.13
C VAL A 89 -0.71 -1.63 -17.03
N ALA A 90 -1.49 -2.22 -16.11
CA ALA A 90 -1.54 -3.66 -15.91
C ALA A 90 -2.10 -4.39 -17.16
N THR A 91 -3.16 -3.86 -17.75
CA THR A 91 -3.81 -4.45 -18.94
C THR A 91 -3.05 -4.12 -20.22
N LEU A 92 -2.47 -2.91 -20.31
CA LEU A 92 -1.55 -2.53 -21.39
C LEU A 92 -0.30 -3.42 -21.42
N ALA A 93 0.27 -3.75 -20.26
CA ALA A 93 1.43 -4.64 -20.15
C ALA A 93 1.12 -6.05 -20.67
N LYS A 94 0.01 -6.65 -20.22
CA LYS A 94 -0.44 -7.97 -20.70
C LYS A 94 -0.69 -8.01 -22.22
N LEU A 95 -1.30 -6.97 -22.80
CA LEU A 95 -1.55 -6.92 -24.25
C LEU A 95 -0.28 -6.67 -25.08
N SER A 96 0.59 -5.76 -24.65
CA SER A 96 1.87 -5.49 -25.32
C SER A 96 2.90 -6.60 -25.14
N GLY A 97 2.77 -7.41 -24.08
CA GLY A 97 3.79 -8.41 -23.68
C GLY A 97 4.91 -7.82 -22.83
N PHE A 98 4.76 -6.58 -22.34
CA PHE A 98 5.68 -5.98 -21.39
C PHE A 98 5.59 -6.68 -20.02
N THR A 99 6.73 -6.88 -19.37
CA THR A 99 6.82 -7.43 -18.02
C THR A 99 7.14 -6.31 -17.05
N VAL A 100 6.26 -6.10 -16.06
CA VAL A 100 6.50 -5.11 -15.00
C VAL A 100 7.73 -5.56 -14.19
N PRO A 101 8.74 -4.68 -13.97
CA PRO A 101 9.92 -5.02 -13.17
C PRO A 101 9.60 -5.39 -11.72
N GLU A 102 10.49 -6.11 -11.04
CA GLU A 102 10.26 -6.60 -9.67
C GLU A 102 10.03 -5.48 -8.63
N ASN A 103 10.66 -4.33 -8.83
CA ASN A 103 10.44 -3.13 -8.02
C ASN A 103 9.13 -2.37 -8.36
N GLY A 104 8.29 -2.93 -9.24
CA GLY A 104 7.01 -2.37 -9.68
C GLY A 104 7.09 -1.08 -10.49
N PHE A 105 8.29 -0.55 -10.75
CA PHE A 105 8.44 0.76 -11.39
C PHE A 105 8.42 0.64 -12.92
N VAL A 106 7.54 1.41 -13.55
CA VAL A 106 7.41 1.48 -15.01
C VAL A 106 7.64 2.93 -15.45
N LYS A 107 8.59 3.14 -16.36
CA LYS A 107 8.95 4.48 -16.82
C LYS A 107 7.84 5.06 -17.70
N LYS A 108 7.65 6.38 -17.64
CA LYS A 108 6.63 7.08 -18.44
C LYS A 108 6.71 6.78 -19.95
N HIS A 109 7.90 6.59 -20.51
CA HIS A 109 8.04 6.24 -21.93
C HIS A 109 7.62 4.78 -22.22
N GLU A 110 7.91 3.83 -21.32
CA GLU A 110 7.46 2.44 -21.44
C GLU A 110 5.92 2.37 -21.45
N ILE A 111 5.24 3.15 -20.59
CA ILE A 111 3.77 3.28 -20.61
C ILE A 111 3.28 3.85 -21.95
N ILE A 112 3.93 4.88 -22.48
CA ILE A 112 3.59 5.46 -23.79
C ILE A 112 3.77 4.44 -24.93
N ASP A 113 4.83 3.64 -24.90
CA ASP A 113 5.13 2.67 -25.96
C ASP A 113 4.21 1.45 -25.90
N MET A 114 3.87 0.94 -24.70
CA MET A 114 2.79 -0.03 -24.52
C MET A 114 1.46 0.47 -25.12
N ARG A 115 1.13 1.74 -24.85
CA ARG A 115 -0.11 2.37 -25.36
C ARG A 115 -0.11 2.48 -26.88
N LYS A 116 1.01 2.88 -27.50
CA LYS A 116 1.16 2.93 -28.97
C LYS A 116 0.95 1.55 -29.59
N GLU A 117 1.52 0.50 -29.00
CA GLU A 117 1.43 -0.85 -29.55
C GLU A 117 0.00 -1.41 -29.44
N VAL A 118 -0.67 -1.24 -28.30
CA VAL A 118 -2.08 -1.64 -28.13
C VAL A 118 -3.02 -0.86 -29.08
N LEU A 119 -2.76 0.42 -29.31
CA LEU A 119 -3.50 1.19 -30.31
C LEU A 119 -3.20 0.72 -31.75
N ARG A 120 -1.96 0.35 -32.08
CA ARG A 120 -1.61 -0.24 -33.38
C ARG A 120 -2.34 -1.56 -33.64
N LEU A 121 -2.49 -2.44 -32.64
CA LEU A 121 -3.27 -3.67 -32.78
C LEU A 121 -4.71 -3.39 -33.26
N SER A 122 -5.28 -2.25 -32.88
CA SER A 122 -6.65 -1.85 -33.27
C SER A 122 -6.81 -1.51 -34.76
N ALA A 123 -5.72 -1.37 -35.52
CA ALA A 123 -5.79 -1.26 -36.97
C ALA A 123 -6.22 -2.57 -37.67
N ASN A 124 -6.06 -3.73 -37.01
CA ASN A 124 -6.50 -5.03 -37.53
C ASN A 124 -7.34 -5.78 -36.48
N ARG A 125 -8.67 -5.71 -36.62
CA ARG A 125 -9.63 -6.34 -35.69
C ARG A 125 -9.44 -7.85 -35.53
N ALA A 126 -9.00 -8.58 -36.56
CA ALA A 126 -8.77 -10.01 -36.46
C ALA A 126 -7.53 -10.32 -35.60
N ALA A 127 -6.44 -9.58 -35.81
CA ALA A 127 -5.22 -9.69 -35.00
C ALA A 127 -5.45 -9.22 -33.55
N GLN A 128 -6.18 -8.12 -33.35
CA GLN A 128 -6.62 -7.62 -32.05
C GLN A 128 -7.40 -8.70 -31.27
N MET A 129 -8.43 -9.29 -31.89
CA MET A 129 -9.24 -10.33 -31.29
C MET A 129 -8.41 -11.58 -30.95
N ALA A 130 -7.56 -12.05 -31.87
CA ALA A 130 -6.68 -13.18 -31.62
C ALA A 130 -5.70 -12.92 -30.46
N ARG A 131 -5.15 -11.71 -30.35
CA ARG A 131 -4.27 -11.31 -29.24
C ARG A 131 -5.03 -11.26 -27.91
N ILE A 132 -6.25 -10.71 -27.89
CA ILE A 132 -7.12 -10.68 -26.71
C ILE A 132 -7.44 -12.10 -26.24
N THR A 133 -7.96 -12.96 -27.12
CA THR A 133 -8.25 -14.36 -26.81
C THR A 133 -7.02 -15.12 -26.31
N LYS A 134 -5.83 -14.87 -26.89
CA LYS A 134 -4.57 -15.49 -26.43
C LYS A 134 -4.14 -15.04 -25.02
N VAL A 135 -4.46 -13.81 -24.60
CA VAL A 135 -3.99 -13.23 -23.33
C VAL A 135 -5.01 -13.38 -22.20
N PHE A 136 -6.31 -13.27 -22.51
CA PHE A 136 -7.41 -13.27 -21.53
C PHE A 136 -8.36 -14.48 -21.67
N GLY A 137 -8.09 -15.41 -22.60
CA GLY A 137 -8.95 -16.57 -22.88
C GLY A 137 -10.18 -16.23 -23.73
N SER A 138 -10.81 -15.06 -23.52
CA SER A 138 -11.92 -14.59 -24.35
C SER A 138 -11.99 -13.05 -24.41
N TRP A 139 -12.81 -12.54 -25.33
CA TRP A 139 -13.10 -11.09 -25.40
C TRP A 139 -13.97 -10.61 -24.24
N VAL A 140 -14.82 -11.49 -23.69
CA VAL A 140 -15.67 -11.21 -22.52
C VAL A 140 -14.78 -10.99 -21.30
N ALA A 141 -13.92 -11.97 -20.99
CA ALA A 141 -12.97 -11.89 -19.88
C ALA A 141 -12.02 -10.68 -19.97
N PHE A 142 -11.69 -10.21 -21.18
CA PHE A 142 -10.97 -8.95 -21.36
C PHE A 142 -11.80 -7.72 -20.99
N VAL A 143 -13.05 -7.62 -21.43
CA VAL A 143 -13.93 -6.49 -21.08
C VAL A 143 -14.22 -6.49 -19.56
N ASP A 144 -14.51 -7.66 -18.98
CA ASP A 144 -14.73 -7.83 -17.54
C ASP A 144 -13.51 -7.38 -16.73
N ARG A 145 -12.30 -7.78 -17.16
CA ARG A 145 -11.04 -7.36 -16.56
C ARG A 145 -10.82 -5.84 -16.66
N VAL A 146 -11.25 -5.19 -17.74
CA VAL A 146 -11.17 -3.73 -17.86
C VAL A 146 -12.14 -3.03 -16.91
N GLU A 147 -13.37 -3.54 -16.75
CA GLU A 147 -14.34 -2.99 -15.79
C GLU A 147 -13.86 -3.14 -14.33
N GLU A 148 -13.35 -4.32 -13.96
CA GLU A 148 -12.71 -4.60 -12.68
C GLU A 148 -11.54 -3.62 -12.41
N ARG A 149 -10.67 -3.42 -13.41
CA ARG A 149 -9.54 -2.49 -13.31
C ARG A 149 -9.95 -1.02 -13.22
N GLN A 150 -11.05 -0.62 -13.85
CA GLN A 150 -11.61 0.73 -13.66
C GLN A 150 -12.14 0.93 -12.24
N ALA A 151 -12.82 -0.06 -11.66
CA ALA A 151 -13.25 -0.01 -10.27
C ALA A 151 -12.05 0.09 -9.32
N LEU A 152 -11.01 -0.70 -9.56
CA LEU A 152 -9.77 -0.67 -8.79
C LEU A 152 -9.01 0.66 -8.89
N SER A 153 -8.87 1.25 -10.09
CA SER A 153 -8.24 2.58 -10.26
C SER A 153 -8.98 3.67 -9.49
N LYS A 154 -10.32 3.59 -9.37
CA LYS A 154 -11.10 4.50 -8.51
C LYS A 154 -10.81 4.26 -7.03
N ALA A 155 -10.79 3.00 -6.58
CA ALA A 155 -10.48 2.64 -5.19
C ALA A 155 -9.06 3.08 -4.76
N ILE A 156 -8.06 2.85 -5.62
CA ILE A 156 -6.66 3.27 -5.37
C ILE A 156 -6.56 4.80 -5.23
N ARG A 157 -7.20 5.58 -6.13
CA ARG A 157 -7.19 7.05 -6.02
C ARG A 157 -7.86 7.58 -4.75
N LEU A 158 -8.99 6.99 -4.35
CA LEU A 158 -9.67 7.36 -3.11
C LEU A 158 -8.80 7.05 -1.89
N TRP A 159 -8.13 5.88 -1.87
CA TRP A 159 -7.27 5.49 -0.77
C TRP A 159 -5.94 6.27 -0.74
N GLU A 160 -5.34 6.58 -1.90
CA GLU A 160 -4.18 7.49 -1.99
C GLU A 160 -4.52 8.86 -1.39
N GLY A 161 -5.67 9.45 -1.75
CA GLY A 161 -6.13 10.71 -1.17
C GLY A 161 -6.32 10.63 0.36
N TYR A 162 -6.93 9.55 0.85
CA TYR A 162 -7.05 9.28 2.29
C TYR A 162 -5.68 9.22 2.97
N ILE A 163 -4.75 8.42 2.43
CA ILE A 163 -3.40 8.22 2.98
C ILE A 163 -2.61 9.54 2.99
N GLN A 164 -2.69 10.35 1.94
CA GLN A 164 -2.03 11.67 1.86
C GLN A 164 -2.58 12.66 2.91
N VAL A 165 -3.90 12.64 3.18
CA VAL A 165 -4.51 13.47 4.23
C VAL A 165 -4.11 12.95 5.62
N ALA A 166 -4.20 11.65 5.87
CA ALA A 166 -3.96 11.06 7.19
C ALA A 166 -2.48 11.12 7.61
N SER A 167 -1.54 10.93 6.67
CA SER A 167 -0.10 11.14 6.89
C SER A 167 0.30 12.63 7.00
N GLY A 168 -0.56 13.53 6.49
CA GLY A 168 -0.34 14.98 6.47
C GLY A 168 0.55 15.47 5.33
N THR A 169 0.64 14.72 4.22
CA THR A 169 1.37 15.11 2.99
C THR A 169 0.49 15.87 1.98
N TYR A 170 -0.83 15.94 2.20
CA TYR A 170 -1.80 16.56 1.29
C TYR A 170 -1.64 18.09 1.10
N LYS A 171 -0.91 18.80 1.95
CA LYS A 171 -0.77 20.26 1.85
C LYS A 171 0.28 20.65 0.80
N SER A 172 -0.14 21.44 -0.19
CA SER A 172 0.70 22.02 -1.26
C SER A 172 1.88 22.87 -0.75
N ASP A 173 1.81 23.32 0.49
CA ASP A 173 2.81 24.16 1.17
C ASP A 173 3.57 23.37 2.26
N SER A 174 3.42 22.03 2.30
CA SER A 174 4.15 21.19 3.25
C SER A 174 5.51 20.75 2.70
N SER A 175 6.54 20.88 3.53
CA SER A 175 7.87 20.27 3.32
C SER A 175 7.86 18.74 3.51
N LYS A 176 6.69 18.10 3.46
CA LYS A 176 6.53 16.66 3.54
C LYS A 176 6.35 16.10 2.13
N PRO A 177 7.06 15.02 1.77
CA PRO A 177 6.99 14.46 0.44
C PRO A 177 5.66 13.71 0.23
N LEU A 178 5.20 13.63 -1.01
CA LEU A 178 3.96 12.93 -1.35
C LEU A 178 4.12 11.41 -1.22
N LEU A 179 3.12 10.75 -0.62
CA LEU A 179 2.96 9.30 -0.60
C LEU A 179 2.01 8.87 -1.74
N ARG A 180 2.47 7.98 -2.62
CA ARG A 180 1.70 7.46 -3.78
C ARG A 180 1.24 6.02 -3.57
N VAL A 181 0.26 5.59 -4.35
CA VAL A 181 -0.23 4.21 -4.39
C VAL A 181 -0.36 3.69 -5.83
N GLU A 182 0.29 2.56 -6.13
CA GLU A 182 0.30 1.96 -7.48
C GLU A 182 -0.01 0.45 -7.47
N ASN A 183 -0.97 -0.01 -8.28
CA ASN A 183 -1.11 -1.44 -8.60
C ASN A 183 -1.12 -1.64 -10.11
N TYR A 184 0.01 -2.09 -10.65
CA TYR A 184 0.21 -2.44 -12.06
C TYR A 184 0.25 -3.95 -12.31
N VAL A 185 -0.13 -4.77 -11.33
CA VAL A 185 0.07 -6.23 -11.34
C VAL A 185 -1.26 -6.98 -11.48
N ASP A 186 -2.18 -6.79 -10.53
CA ASP A 186 -3.34 -7.67 -10.34
C ASP A 186 -4.67 -6.89 -10.14
N ALA A 187 -5.62 -7.50 -9.43
CA ALA A 187 -6.95 -6.96 -9.11
C ALA A 187 -7.05 -6.50 -7.65
N GLU A 188 -5.98 -6.60 -6.85
CA GLU A 188 -6.10 -6.46 -5.40
C GLU A 188 -6.42 -5.01 -5.01
N PRO A 189 -7.52 -4.77 -4.27
CA PRO A 189 -7.84 -3.44 -3.74
C PRO A 189 -6.86 -3.01 -2.64
N PRO A 190 -6.84 -1.72 -2.30
CA PRO A 190 -6.24 -1.25 -1.06
C PRO A 190 -6.80 -1.99 0.17
N PRO A 191 -6.02 -2.14 1.26
CA PRO A 191 -6.44 -2.90 2.44
C PRO A 191 -7.69 -2.29 3.10
N VAL A 192 -8.69 -3.15 3.33
CA VAL A 192 -9.91 -2.78 4.04
C VAL A 192 -9.64 -2.78 5.55
N GLY A 193 -10.09 -1.73 6.25
CA GLY A 193 -9.97 -1.62 7.71
C GLY A 193 -8.63 -1.07 8.22
N PHE A 194 -7.63 -0.87 7.37
CA PHE A 194 -6.37 -0.22 7.74
C PHE A 194 -6.59 1.26 8.07
N VAL A 195 -6.09 1.71 9.23
CA VAL A 195 -6.18 3.09 9.72
C VAL A 195 -4.78 3.69 9.85
N TYR A 196 -4.51 4.75 9.09
CA TYR A 196 -3.21 5.42 9.12
C TYR A 196 -3.04 6.27 10.39
N ILE A 197 -1.99 6.01 11.16
CA ILE A 197 -1.60 6.74 12.38
C ILE A 197 -0.27 7.50 12.19
N ARG A 198 -0.07 8.54 13.00
CA ARG A 198 1.13 9.41 12.96
C ARG A 198 2.00 9.33 14.21
N ASP A 199 1.52 8.64 15.23
CA ASP A 199 2.26 8.29 16.43
C ASP A 199 1.69 6.97 16.99
N PHE A 200 2.33 6.36 17.98
CA PHE A 200 1.81 5.15 18.64
C PHE A 200 0.43 5.38 19.27
N LEU A 201 -0.41 4.34 19.25
CA LEU A 201 -1.64 4.30 20.02
C LEU A 201 -1.48 3.38 21.24
N PRO A 202 -2.01 3.75 22.43
CA PRO A 202 -2.03 2.84 23.55
C PRO A 202 -3.04 1.71 23.31
N GLY A 203 -2.64 0.49 23.64
CA GLY A 203 -3.51 -0.68 23.72
C GLY A 203 -4.25 -0.79 25.05
N PRO A 204 -5.13 -1.80 25.19
CA PRO A 204 -5.76 -2.11 26.47
C PRO A 204 -4.72 -2.29 27.57
N GLY A 205 -4.85 -1.56 28.69
CA GLY A 205 -3.94 -1.64 29.82
C GLY A 205 -2.59 -0.90 29.65
N VAL A 206 -2.30 -0.32 28.48
CA VAL A 206 -1.06 0.41 28.22
C VAL A 206 -1.24 1.91 28.48
N VAL A 207 -0.29 2.51 29.20
CA VAL A 207 -0.25 3.96 29.47
C VAL A 207 1.13 4.49 29.08
N PHE A 208 1.17 5.52 28.25
CA PHE A 208 2.42 6.21 27.93
C PHE A 208 2.77 7.22 29.02
N PRO A 209 3.92 7.10 29.71
CA PRO A 209 4.43 8.15 30.60
C PRO A 209 5.05 9.26 29.73
N ASP A 210 4.21 10.09 29.12
CA ASP A 210 4.60 11.09 28.11
C ASP A 210 5.35 12.33 28.67
N ASP A 211 5.83 12.29 29.92
CA ASP A 211 6.58 13.38 30.54
C ASP A 211 8.06 13.00 30.75
N PRO A 212 8.99 13.47 29.87
CA PRO A 212 10.41 13.26 30.08
C PRO A 212 10.84 13.96 31.37
N LYS A 213 11.59 13.26 32.23
CA LYS A 213 11.99 13.80 33.54
C LYS A 213 13.06 14.89 33.48
N MET A 214 13.76 15.02 32.35
CA MET A 214 14.85 15.98 32.15
C MET A 214 15.10 16.28 30.67
N GLY A 215 15.74 17.42 30.40
CA GLY A 215 16.19 17.82 29.06
C GLY A 215 17.49 18.63 29.12
N CYS A 216 18.27 18.62 28.04
CA CYS A 216 19.57 19.31 28.00
C CYS A 216 19.43 20.84 27.89
N GLN A 217 20.41 21.55 28.47
CA GLN A 217 20.50 23.01 28.42
C GLN A 217 21.48 23.51 27.34
N CYS A 218 21.97 22.62 26.46
CA CYS A 218 22.90 22.94 25.37
C CYS A 218 22.35 24.02 24.44
N GLU A 219 23.25 24.88 23.96
CA GLU A 219 22.96 25.78 22.84
C GLU A 219 23.30 25.09 21.51
N ASN A 220 24.38 24.27 21.48
CA ASN A 220 24.72 23.42 20.35
C ASN A 220 24.99 21.98 20.80
N CYS A 221 23.96 21.13 20.73
CA CYS A 221 24.02 19.73 21.15
C CYS A 221 25.12 18.89 20.48
N TYR A 222 25.58 19.26 19.28
CA TYR A 222 26.64 18.52 18.55
C TYR A 222 28.06 18.91 18.99
N LEU A 223 28.24 20.12 19.54
CA LEU A 223 29.49 20.54 20.19
C LEU A 223 29.46 20.12 21.66
N ASP A 224 28.36 20.39 22.35
CA ASP A 224 28.13 20.16 23.79
C ASP A 224 27.77 18.70 24.13
N ARG A 225 28.27 17.71 23.38
CA ARG A 225 27.79 16.31 23.44
C ARG A 225 27.79 15.71 24.84
N LYS A 226 28.78 16.07 25.66
CA LYS A 226 28.93 15.61 27.06
C LYS A 226 27.85 16.16 28.01
N GLY A 227 27.17 17.25 27.64
CA GLY A 227 26.05 17.84 28.40
C GLY A 227 24.69 17.65 27.72
N CYS A 228 24.62 16.75 26.73
CA CYS A 228 23.43 16.48 25.92
C CYS A 228 22.76 15.15 26.34
N CYS A 229 21.49 14.97 25.93
CA CYS A 229 20.67 13.80 26.28
C CYS A 229 21.35 12.42 26.08
N PRO A 230 22.16 12.16 25.03
CA PRO A 230 22.90 10.90 24.91
C PRO A 230 23.83 10.65 26.11
N ALA A 231 24.60 11.66 26.52
CA ALA A 231 25.54 11.54 27.63
C ALA A 231 24.86 11.42 29.00
N PHE A 232 23.64 11.94 29.16
CA PHE A 232 22.84 11.75 30.39
C PHE A 232 22.29 10.33 30.54
N ASN A 233 22.35 9.52 29.49
CA ASN A 233 21.95 8.10 29.47
C ASN A 233 23.15 7.20 29.13
N ASP A 234 24.38 7.69 29.35
CA ASP A 234 25.65 6.98 29.11
C ASP A 234 25.88 6.43 27.69
N VAL A 235 25.18 6.97 26.68
CA VAL A 235 25.31 6.57 25.27
C VAL A 235 26.03 7.60 24.41
N ARG A 236 26.55 7.14 23.26
CA ARG A 236 27.20 8.02 22.27
C ARG A 236 26.16 8.84 21.51
N PHE A 237 26.52 10.07 21.17
CA PHE A 237 25.72 10.92 20.27
C PHE A 237 25.57 10.23 18.91
N ALA A 238 24.33 9.88 18.54
CA ALA A 238 24.07 8.92 17.48
C ALA A 238 24.28 9.45 16.05
N TYR A 239 24.20 10.77 15.85
CA TYR A 239 24.09 11.36 14.51
C TYR A 239 25.29 12.21 14.08
N THR A 240 25.53 12.26 12.77
CA THR A 240 26.37 13.27 12.11
C THR A 240 25.65 14.64 12.06
N PRO A 241 26.32 15.75 11.71
CA PRO A 241 25.66 17.05 11.51
C PRO A 241 24.55 17.00 10.46
N ASN A 242 24.66 16.10 9.48
CA ASN A 242 23.71 15.92 8.39
C ASN A 242 22.54 14.99 8.77
N GLY A 243 22.44 14.55 10.03
CA GLY A 243 21.36 13.69 10.52
C GLY A 243 21.47 12.23 10.11
N THR A 244 22.63 11.76 9.62
CA THR A 244 22.88 10.33 9.37
C THR A 244 23.41 9.62 10.61
N LEU A 245 23.09 8.35 10.76
CA LEU A 245 23.53 7.49 11.86
C LEU A 245 25.05 7.25 11.82
N ASN A 246 25.70 7.40 12.97
CA ASN A 246 27.15 7.28 13.19
C ASN A 246 27.48 6.36 14.39
N VAL A 247 26.56 5.46 14.73
CA VAL A 247 26.73 4.41 15.74
C VAL A 247 26.35 3.05 15.12
N PRO A 248 26.88 1.92 15.65
CA PRO A 248 26.48 0.59 15.19
C PRO A 248 24.97 0.36 15.36
N PHE A 249 24.36 -0.40 14.44
CA PHE A 249 22.98 -0.86 14.62
C PHE A 249 22.83 -1.67 15.90
N GLY A 250 21.69 -1.52 16.57
CA GLY A 250 21.46 -2.04 17.93
C GLY A 250 21.97 -1.14 19.06
N SER A 251 22.71 -0.06 18.77
CA SER A 251 23.01 0.96 19.80
C SER A 251 21.72 1.68 20.21
N PRO A 252 21.41 1.83 21.51
CA PRO A 252 20.29 2.66 21.97
C PRO A 252 20.52 4.15 21.64
N ILE A 253 19.46 4.85 21.24
CA ILE A 253 19.53 6.26 20.81
C ILE A 253 18.60 7.12 21.67
N PHE A 254 19.15 8.18 22.28
CA PHE A 254 18.37 9.15 23.07
C PHE A 254 18.38 10.51 22.36
N GLU A 255 17.25 10.87 21.73
CA GLU A 255 17.08 12.19 21.11
C GLU A 255 16.84 13.27 22.16
N CYS A 256 17.01 14.54 21.75
CA CYS A 256 16.53 15.66 22.54
C CYS A 256 14.99 15.67 22.53
N ASN A 257 14.41 16.02 23.67
CA ASN A 257 12.98 15.90 23.95
C ASN A 257 12.31 17.27 24.16
N ARG A 258 11.04 17.29 24.60
CA ARG A 258 10.29 18.55 24.81
C ARG A 258 10.77 19.45 25.95
N LEU A 259 11.62 18.97 26.87
CA LEU A 259 12.25 19.80 27.93
C LEU A 259 13.65 20.32 27.57
N CYS A 260 14.18 19.99 26.39
CA CYS A 260 15.50 20.44 25.96
C CYS A 260 15.45 21.87 25.40
N LYS A 261 16.38 22.74 25.83
CA LYS A 261 16.51 24.14 25.35
C LYS A 261 16.77 24.24 23.84
N CYS A 262 17.36 23.20 23.23
CA CYS A 262 17.74 23.21 21.82
C CYS A 262 16.53 23.21 20.85
N SER A 263 16.68 23.93 19.73
CA SER A 263 15.65 24.11 18.69
C SER A 263 15.24 22.80 17.99
N GLN A 264 14.23 22.88 17.12
CA GLN A 264 13.74 21.76 16.30
C GLN A 264 14.77 21.30 15.24
N ASP A 265 15.66 22.21 14.82
CA ASP A 265 16.76 21.93 13.88
C ASP A 265 17.96 21.28 14.57
N CYS A 266 17.88 21.00 15.87
CA CYS A 266 18.92 20.30 16.62
C CYS A 266 19.32 18.99 15.90
N PRO A 267 20.63 18.71 15.71
CA PRO A 267 21.08 17.48 15.06
C PRO A 267 20.75 16.21 15.86
N ASN A 268 20.32 16.32 17.12
CA ASN A 268 19.81 15.23 17.94
C ASN A 268 18.26 15.16 17.96
N ARG A 269 17.59 15.58 16.89
CA ARG A 269 16.12 15.51 16.69
C ARG A 269 15.78 14.95 15.30
N VAL A 270 16.41 13.85 14.89
CA VAL A 270 16.29 13.30 13.53
C VAL A 270 14.95 12.62 13.32
N VAL A 271 14.59 11.67 14.18
CA VAL A 271 13.39 10.83 14.02
C VAL A 271 12.13 11.68 14.19
N GLN A 272 12.08 12.53 15.23
CA GLN A 272 10.92 13.39 15.52
C GLN A 272 10.61 14.44 14.43
N ARG A 273 11.52 14.72 13.48
CA ARG A 273 11.21 15.56 12.30
C ARG A 273 10.36 14.85 11.25
N GLY A 274 10.20 13.52 11.37
CA GLY A 274 9.42 12.67 10.48
C GLY A 274 10.05 12.46 9.09
N CYS A 275 9.54 11.48 8.35
CA CYS A 275 10.02 11.12 7.02
C CYS A 275 10.07 12.34 6.06
N LYS A 276 11.18 12.45 5.32
CA LYS A 276 11.45 13.46 4.27
C LYS A 276 11.66 12.85 2.87
N ILE A 277 11.44 11.55 2.74
CA ILE A 277 11.68 10.78 1.52
C ILE A 277 10.34 10.52 0.82
N PRO A 278 10.17 10.82 -0.49
CA PRO A 278 8.97 10.42 -1.22
C PRO A 278 8.96 8.92 -1.45
N LEU A 279 7.81 8.32 -1.19
CA LEU A 279 7.60 6.87 -1.16
C LEU A 279 6.36 6.51 -1.98
N THR A 280 6.36 5.31 -2.52
CA THR A 280 5.23 4.71 -3.22
C THR A 280 4.89 3.37 -2.59
N ILE A 281 3.66 3.20 -2.12
CA ILE A 281 3.10 1.89 -1.77
C ILE A 281 2.72 1.21 -3.10
N PHE A 282 3.34 0.09 -3.43
CA PHE A 282 3.16 -0.55 -4.74
C PHE A 282 2.78 -2.02 -4.58
N ARG A 283 2.07 -2.59 -5.56
CA ARG A 283 1.82 -4.03 -5.62
C ARG A 283 3.05 -4.76 -6.17
N THR A 284 3.62 -5.68 -5.41
CA THR A 284 4.78 -6.49 -5.82
C THR A 284 4.41 -7.47 -6.93
N THR A 285 5.35 -7.76 -7.84
CA THR A 285 5.11 -8.69 -8.97
C THR A 285 5.29 -10.16 -8.61
N ASN A 286 5.94 -10.45 -7.48
CA ASN A 286 6.35 -11.80 -7.07
C ASN A 286 5.52 -12.39 -5.92
N GLY A 287 4.32 -11.86 -5.67
CA GLY A 287 3.35 -12.46 -4.74
C GLY A 287 3.55 -12.14 -3.26
N ARG A 288 4.47 -11.23 -2.89
CA ARG A 288 4.62 -10.73 -1.51
C ARG A 288 3.51 -9.77 -1.06
N GLY A 289 2.60 -9.40 -1.97
CA GLY A 289 1.50 -8.51 -1.69
C GLY A 289 1.85 -7.04 -1.96
N TRP A 290 1.48 -6.14 -1.06
CA TRP A 290 1.89 -4.74 -1.12
C TRP A 290 3.34 -4.57 -0.63
N GLY A 291 4.04 -3.56 -1.12
CA GLY A 291 5.42 -3.20 -0.77
C GLY A 291 5.59 -1.69 -0.72
N VAL A 292 6.73 -1.21 -0.24
CA VAL A 292 7.10 0.23 -0.29
C VAL A 292 8.39 0.38 -1.09
N ARG A 293 8.44 1.34 -2.02
CA ARG A 293 9.68 1.76 -2.69
C ARG A 293 9.94 3.24 -2.49
N THR A 294 11.19 3.67 -2.68
CA THR A 294 11.57 5.08 -2.66
C THR A 294 11.56 5.72 -4.05
N GLU A 295 11.17 6.98 -4.14
CA GLU A 295 11.23 7.76 -5.39
C GLU A 295 12.47 8.69 -5.45
N GLN A 296 13.47 8.47 -4.59
CA GLN A 296 14.79 9.12 -4.66
C GLN A 296 15.91 8.21 -4.13
N ARG A 297 17.19 8.58 -4.33
CA ARG A 297 18.31 7.88 -3.66
C ARG A 297 18.30 8.17 -2.16
N ILE A 298 18.56 7.16 -1.34
CA ILE A 298 18.74 7.30 0.11
C ILE A 298 20.19 6.93 0.45
N SER A 299 20.91 7.80 1.15
CA SER A 299 22.27 7.53 1.61
C SER A 299 22.28 6.60 2.82
N LYS A 300 23.31 5.77 2.96
CA LYS A 300 23.56 4.97 4.15
C LYS A 300 23.48 5.82 5.43
N GLY A 301 22.81 5.28 6.44
CA GLY A 301 22.60 5.90 7.74
C GLY A 301 21.51 6.98 7.75
N ALA A 302 20.83 7.28 6.64
CA ALA A 302 19.68 8.20 6.68
C ALA A 302 18.46 7.55 7.37
N PHE A 303 17.75 8.34 8.17
CA PHE A 303 16.44 7.97 8.70
C PHE A 303 15.40 7.89 7.57
N VAL A 304 14.59 6.84 7.58
CA VAL A 304 13.57 6.59 6.54
C VAL A 304 12.17 6.77 7.09
N MET A 305 11.77 5.98 8.09
CA MET A 305 10.43 5.99 8.67
C MET A 305 10.43 5.34 10.06
N GLU A 306 9.38 5.57 10.85
CA GLU A 306 9.12 4.81 12.07
C GLU A 306 8.25 3.59 11.78
N TYR A 307 8.32 2.53 12.59
CA TYR A 307 7.32 1.47 12.60
C TYR A 307 6.30 1.78 13.70
N LEU A 308 5.08 2.15 13.29
CA LEU A 308 4.01 2.57 14.19
C LEU A 308 2.87 1.56 14.19
N GLY A 309 2.29 1.36 15.37
CA GLY A 309 1.09 0.55 15.59
C GLY A 309 0.42 0.87 16.93
N GLN A 310 -0.45 -0.03 17.37
CA GLN A 310 -0.95 -0.04 18.74
C GLN A 310 0.07 -0.75 19.65
N VAL A 311 0.55 -0.07 20.70
CA VAL A 311 1.43 -0.69 21.71
C VAL A 311 0.53 -1.50 22.66
N ILE A 312 0.68 -2.81 22.67
CA ILE A 312 -0.09 -3.77 23.48
C ILE A 312 0.83 -4.51 24.47
N THR A 313 0.25 -5.13 25.49
CA THR A 313 0.96 -6.06 26.38
C THR A 313 1.23 -7.39 25.67
N ASP A 314 2.26 -8.10 26.12
CA ASP A 314 2.58 -9.47 25.66
C ASP A 314 1.37 -10.43 25.72
N GLU A 315 0.56 -10.38 26.78
CA GLU A 315 -0.67 -11.18 26.90
C GLU A 315 -1.69 -10.94 25.76
N GLU A 316 -1.86 -9.68 25.34
CA GLU A 316 -2.74 -9.33 24.22
C GLU A 316 -2.07 -9.65 22.87
N ALA A 317 -0.74 -9.57 22.80
CA ALA A 317 0.04 -9.96 21.64
C ALA A 317 -0.05 -11.48 21.38
N GLU A 318 0.12 -12.33 22.40
CA GLU A 318 -0.01 -13.78 22.29
C GLU A 318 -1.43 -14.20 21.84
N LYS A 319 -2.44 -13.49 22.35
CA LYS A 319 -3.86 -13.67 21.99
C LYS A 319 -4.15 -13.28 20.54
N ARG A 320 -3.62 -12.16 20.04
CA ARG A 320 -3.75 -11.74 18.63
C ARG A 320 -2.90 -12.60 17.69
N GLY A 321 -1.68 -12.94 18.10
CA GLY A 321 -0.73 -13.77 17.38
C GLY A 321 -1.31 -15.12 16.96
N LYS A 322 -2.09 -15.77 17.85
CA LYS A 322 -2.83 -17.01 17.51
C LYS A 322 -3.79 -16.86 16.32
N GLN A 323 -4.37 -15.68 16.12
CA GLN A 323 -5.23 -15.37 14.96
C GLN A 323 -4.39 -14.99 13.73
N TYR A 324 -3.31 -14.24 13.94
CA TYR A 324 -2.44 -13.74 12.88
C TYR A 324 -1.62 -14.86 12.24
N ASP A 325 -1.09 -15.80 13.03
CA ASP A 325 -0.45 -17.05 12.59
C ASP A 325 -1.35 -17.84 11.63
N ALA A 326 -2.63 -17.98 11.96
CA ALA A 326 -3.60 -18.71 11.15
C ALA A 326 -3.89 -18.02 9.80
N GLN A 327 -3.61 -16.73 9.69
CA GLN A 327 -3.78 -15.89 8.50
C GLN A 327 -2.44 -15.58 7.79
N GLY A 328 -1.30 -15.98 8.36
CA GLY A 328 0.04 -15.68 7.83
C GLY A 328 0.46 -14.21 7.97
N MET A 329 -0.10 -13.48 8.94
CA MET A 329 0.15 -12.04 9.13
C MET A 329 1.30 -11.77 10.11
N THR A 330 2.22 -10.88 9.72
CA THR A 330 3.45 -10.56 10.47
C THR A 330 3.49 -9.08 10.87
N TYR A 331 2.52 -8.65 11.69
CA TYR A 331 2.35 -7.25 12.11
C TYR A 331 2.65 -6.98 13.59
N LEU A 332 3.12 -7.99 14.32
CA LEU A 332 3.57 -7.87 15.71
C LEU A 332 5.08 -7.64 15.72
N PHE A 333 5.54 -6.62 16.44
CA PHE A 333 6.96 -6.30 16.63
C PHE A 333 7.25 -6.12 18.11
N ASP A 334 8.01 -7.04 18.70
CA ASP A 334 8.31 -7.02 20.13
C ASP A 334 9.36 -5.95 20.50
N LEU A 335 9.17 -5.27 21.63
CA LEU A 335 10.01 -4.16 22.08
C LEU A 335 11.13 -4.61 23.05
N ASP A 336 11.59 -5.84 22.88
CA ASP A 336 12.47 -6.57 23.80
C ASP A 336 13.97 -6.47 23.44
N TYR A 337 14.31 -6.18 22.19
CA TYR A 337 15.67 -6.25 21.60
C TYR A 337 16.81 -5.56 22.38
N HIS A 338 16.52 -4.56 23.22
CA HIS A 338 17.54 -3.87 24.03
C HIS A 338 17.71 -4.45 25.45
N LEU A 339 16.79 -5.30 25.89
CA LEU A 339 16.74 -5.87 27.23
C LEU A 339 17.71 -7.06 27.35
N THR A 340 18.39 -7.17 28.48
CA THR A 340 19.15 -8.38 28.85
C THR A 340 18.21 -9.47 29.34
N GLU A 341 18.62 -10.74 29.28
CA GLU A 341 17.85 -11.88 29.79
C GLU A 341 17.32 -11.63 31.23
N GLU A 342 18.17 -11.14 32.12
CA GLU A 342 17.82 -10.78 33.50
C GLU A 342 16.73 -9.69 33.59
N SER A 343 16.73 -8.73 32.65
CA SER A 343 15.70 -7.68 32.59
C SER A 343 14.40 -8.11 31.90
N LEU A 344 14.45 -9.14 31.03
CA LEU A 344 13.27 -9.74 30.41
C LEU A 344 12.42 -10.47 31.46
N GLU A 345 13.06 -11.22 32.37
CA GLU A 345 12.38 -11.95 33.45
C GLU A 345 11.67 -11.04 34.47
N GLN A 346 12.07 -9.77 34.58
CA GLN A 346 11.61 -8.83 35.61
C GLN A 346 10.74 -7.68 35.07
N SER A 347 10.53 -7.59 33.75
CA SER A 347 9.84 -6.47 33.11
C SER A 347 8.56 -6.87 32.41
N THR A 348 7.52 -6.04 32.52
CA THR A 348 6.40 -6.08 31.57
C THR A 348 6.91 -5.80 30.16
N LEU A 349 6.75 -6.75 29.25
CA LEU A 349 7.07 -6.61 27.84
C LEU A 349 5.90 -6.01 27.06
N TYR A 350 6.23 -5.30 25.98
CA TYR A 350 5.28 -4.66 25.09
C TYR A 350 5.58 -5.00 23.64
N THR A 351 4.53 -5.04 22.83
CA THR A 351 4.58 -5.36 21.40
C THR A 351 3.87 -4.25 20.63
N VAL A 352 4.41 -3.85 19.47
CA VAL A 352 3.73 -2.96 18.52
C VAL A 352 2.93 -3.82 17.55
N ASP A 353 1.61 -3.68 17.58
CA ASP A 353 0.68 -4.30 16.63
C ASP A 353 0.28 -3.30 15.54
N ALA A 354 0.80 -3.50 14.34
CA ALA A 354 0.50 -2.70 13.15
C ALA A 354 -0.67 -3.25 12.31
N GLY A 355 -1.39 -4.28 12.77
CA GLY A 355 -2.33 -5.04 11.94
C GLY A 355 -3.59 -4.29 11.52
N THR A 356 -4.09 -3.37 12.35
CA THR A 356 -5.23 -2.48 12.04
C THR A 356 -4.82 -1.01 11.98
N PHE A 357 -4.01 -0.56 12.93
CA PHE A 357 -3.52 0.81 13.01
C PHE A 357 -2.04 0.81 12.66
N GLY A 358 -1.61 1.61 11.69
CA GLY A 358 -0.20 1.66 11.33
C GLY A 358 0.15 2.85 10.47
N ASN A 359 1.40 2.98 10.06
CA ASN A 359 1.82 3.99 9.08
C ASN A 359 2.32 3.29 7.80
N VAL A 360 3.06 4.01 6.93
CA VAL A 360 3.63 3.42 5.70
C VAL A 360 4.52 2.19 5.95
N ALA A 361 5.10 2.03 7.14
CA ALA A 361 5.95 0.90 7.49
C ALA A 361 5.19 -0.44 7.60
N HIS A 362 3.87 -0.42 7.76
CA HIS A 362 3.00 -1.60 7.67
C HIS A 362 3.19 -2.38 6.35
N PHE A 363 3.52 -1.66 5.26
CA PHE A 363 3.70 -2.22 3.92
C PHE A 363 5.15 -2.60 3.59
N VAL A 364 6.09 -2.51 4.55
CA VAL A 364 7.51 -2.81 4.31
C VAL A 364 7.74 -4.31 4.38
N ASN A 365 8.15 -4.90 3.25
CA ASN A 365 8.34 -6.34 3.12
C ASN A 365 9.62 -6.84 3.82
N HIS A 366 9.61 -8.14 4.10
CA HIS A 366 10.81 -8.86 4.52
C HIS A 366 11.85 -8.99 3.38
N SER A 367 13.13 -8.86 3.73
CA SER A 367 14.25 -9.44 2.98
C SER A 367 15.28 -10.08 3.91
N CYS A 368 15.86 -11.21 3.50
CA CYS A 368 17.01 -11.82 4.17
C CYS A 368 18.31 -11.02 3.97
N GLU A 369 18.35 -10.13 2.97
CA GLU A 369 19.38 -9.11 2.75
C GLU A 369 18.70 -7.73 2.69
N PRO A 370 18.26 -7.18 3.84
CA PRO A 370 17.49 -5.95 3.87
C PRO A 370 18.36 -4.73 3.58
N ASN A 371 17.73 -3.65 3.10
CA ASN A 371 18.41 -2.37 2.89
C ASN A 371 18.17 -1.34 4.02
N MET A 372 17.27 -1.66 4.95
CA MET A 372 17.07 -0.91 6.20
C MET A 372 17.34 -1.80 7.42
N ALA A 373 17.66 -1.17 8.55
CA ALA A 373 17.79 -1.80 9.85
C ALA A 373 17.01 -1.01 10.90
N VAL A 374 16.53 -1.72 11.93
CA VAL A 374 15.76 -1.14 13.03
C VAL A 374 16.71 -0.53 14.07
N CYS A 375 16.34 0.63 14.60
CA CYS A 375 16.96 1.29 15.73
C CYS A 375 15.91 1.54 16.81
N MET A 376 16.32 1.45 18.08
CA MET A 376 15.50 1.77 19.26
C MET A 376 15.79 3.21 19.71
N ILE A 377 14.76 4.05 19.82
CA ILE A 377 14.90 5.48 20.11
C ILE A 377 13.99 5.92 21.26
N TRP A 378 14.57 6.66 22.20
CA TRP A 378 13.87 7.33 23.29
C TRP A 378 13.87 8.84 23.07
N ILE A 379 12.72 9.47 23.36
CA ILE A 379 12.50 10.91 23.13
C ILE A 379 11.80 11.51 24.35
N ASN A 380 10.47 11.62 24.33
CA ASN A 380 9.68 12.11 25.48
C ASN A 380 9.47 10.98 26.50
N ASN A 381 9.00 9.82 26.05
CA ASN A 381 9.01 8.61 26.84
C ASN A 381 10.46 8.11 26.98
N LEU A 382 10.91 7.96 28.22
CA LEU A 382 12.23 7.42 28.60
C LEU A 382 12.12 6.05 29.31
N ASP A 383 10.95 5.42 29.27
CA ASP A 383 10.78 4.03 29.71
C ASP A 383 11.50 3.10 28.72
N VAL A 384 12.52 2.40 29.20
CA VAL A 384 13.36 1.49 28.39
C VAL A 384 12.57 0.35 27.76
N ARG A 385 11.37 0.05 28.27
CA ARG A 385 10.47 -1.00 27.75
C ARG A 385 9.58 -0.54 26.60
N MET A 386 9.53 0.77 26.33
CA MET A 386 8.72 1.36 25.24
C MET A 386 9.55 2.29 24.33
N PRO A 387 10.61 1.77 23.68
CA PRO A 387 11.31 2.50 22.63
C PRO A 387 10.40 2.79 21.43
N ARG A 388 10.75 3.85 20.70
CA ARG A 388 10.26 4.06 19.33
C ARG A 388 11.09 3.23 18.37
N LEU A 389 10.43 2.62 17.39
CA LEU A 389 11.04 1.83 16.33
C LEU A 389 11.29 2.74 15.12
N ALA A 390 12.54 2.95 14.71
CA ALA A 390 12.84 3.63 13.45
C ALA A 390 13.72 2.80 12.51
N PHE A 391 13.41 2.91 11.22
CA PHE A 391 14.15 2.31 10.14
C PHE A 391 15.16 3.30 9.57
N PHE A 392 16.42 2.89 9.56
CA PHE A 392 17.55 3.62 8.98
C PHE A 392 18.16 2.80 7.85
N ALA A 393 18.59 3.46 6.78
CA ALA A 393 19.23 2.79 5.64
C ALA A 393 20.58 2.16 6.08
N ASN A 394 20.76 0.85 5.90
CA ASN A 394 21.97 0.13 6.31
C ASN A 394 23.08 0.16 5.23
N ARG A 395 22.69 0.46 3.99
CA ARG A 395 23.52 0.76 2.82
C ARG A 395 22.90 1.93 2.04
N ASP A 396 23.54 2.35 0.95
CA ASP A 396 22.89 3.21 -0.02
C ASP A 396 21.72 2.45 -0.70
N ILE A 397 20.61 3.14 -0.89
CA ILE A 397 19.38 2.64 -1.53
C ILE A 397 19.16 3.45 -2.79
N TYR A 398 18.97 2.77 -3.92
CA TYR A 398 18.78 3.41 -5.22
C TYR A 398 17.35 3.92 -5.42
N ILE A 399 17.19 4.85 -6.35
CA ILE A 399 15.86 5.34 -6.76
C ILE A 399 15.01 4.18 -7.31
N HIS A 400 13.73 4.14 -6.93
CA HIS A 400 12.78 3.07 -7.21
C HIS A 400 13.14 1.70 -6.63
N GLU A 401 14.09 1.59 -5.71
CA GLU A 401 14.37 0.35 -4.99
C GLU A 401 13.30 0.09 -3.92
N GLU A 402 12.89 -1.17 -3.75
CA GLU A 402 11.99 -1.59 -2.67
C GLU A 402 12.69 -1.49 -1.31
N LEU A 403 12.01 -0.92 -0.32
CA LEU A 403 12.46 -0.82 1.06
C LEU A 403 12.09 -2.09 1.82
N THR A 404 13.07 -2.70 2.49
CA THR A 404 12.90 -3.99 3.18
C THR A 404 13.64 -4.03 4.51
N VAL A 405 13.12 -4.84 5.44
CA VAL A 405 13.73 -5.12 6.76
C VAL A 405 13.82 -6.63 7.00
N ASP A 406 14.66 -7.04 7.96
CA ASP A 406 14.64 -8.42 8.44
C ASP A 406 13.62 -8.59 9.58
N TYR A 407 12.59 -9.43 9.38
CA TYR A 407 11.57 -9.69 10.38
C TYR A 407 12.09 -10.52 11.56
N LYS A 408 13.18 -11.28 11.40
CA LYS A 408 13.78 -12.05 12.50
C LYS A 408 14.47 -11.18 13.57
N MET A 409 14.71 -9.90 13.27
CA MET A 409 15.33 -8.98 14.24
C MET A 409 14.41 -8.64 15.42
N SER A 410 13.11 -8.99 15.36
CA SER A 410 12.16 -8.81 16.47
C SER A 410 11.80 -10.12 17.19
N THR A 411 12.51 -11.23 16.95
CA THR A 411 12.19 -12.54 17.54
C THR A 411 13.36 -13.09 18.34
N SER A 412 13.34 -12.86 19.65
CA SER A 412 14.25 -13.46 20.64
C SER A 412 13.83 -14.88 21.10
N ALA A 413 12.86 -15.50 20.41
CA ALA A 413 12.30 -16.79 20.81
C ALA A 413 13.26 -17.97 20.55
N SER A 414 13.60 -18.73 21.61
CA SER A 414 14.57 -19.84 21.55
C SER A 414 14.18 -20.95 20.56
N GLU A 415 15.18 -21.60 19.95
CA GLU A 415 15.06 -22.70 18.96
C GLU A 415 14.54 -24.04 19.53
N THR A 416 13.75 -24.04 20.61
CA THR A 416 13.42 -25.26 21.39
C THR A 416 12.02 -25.85 21.16
N GLN A 417 11.16 -25.20 20.36
CA GLN A 417 9.83 -25.72 20.00
C GLN A 417 9.84 -26.51 18.67
N PRO A 418 9.34 -27.77 18.62
CA PRO A 418 9.27 -28.54 17.39
C PRO A 418 8.26 -27.94 16.39
N PRO A 419 8.52 -28.02 15.06
CA PRO A 419 7.75 -27.30 14.06
C PRO A 419 6.35 -27.88 13.87
N LYS A 420 5.35 -27.28 14.56
CA LYS A 420 3.92 -27.54 14.35
C LYS A 420 3.19 -26.44 13.56
N LYS A 421 3.86 -25.31 13.27
CA LYS A 421 3.28 -24.18 12.53
C LYS A 421 3.49 -24.31 11.01
N ARG A 422 2.51 -23.81 10.24
CA ARG A 422 2.58 -23.68 8.78
C ARG A 422 3.45 -22.47 8.41
N ARG A 423 4.76 -22.69 8.28
CA ARG A 423 5.75 -21.63 7.98
C ARG A 423 5.41 -20.88 6.69
N VAL A 424 5.57 -19.56 6.69
CA VAL A 424 5.33 -18.71 5.51
C VAL A 424 6.61 -18.67 4.66
N ALA A 425 6.50 -19.04 3.38
CA ALA A 425 7.64 -19.08 2.47
C ALA A 425 8.19 -17.67 2.17
N CYS A 426 9.51 -17.51 2.17
CA CYS A 426 10.17 -16.25 1.87
C CYS A 426 10.40 -16.08 0.37
N LEU A 427 9.82 -15.03 -0.20
CA LEU A 427 9.90 -14.68 -1.63
C LEU A 427 10.74 -13.41 -1.86
N CYS A 428 11.75 -13.15 -1.02
CA CYS A 428 12.54 -11.90 -1.09
C CYS A 428 13.52 -11.81 -2.28
N GLY A 429 13.76 -12.89 -3.02
CA GLY A 429 14.66 -12.91 -4.19
C GLY A 429 16.17 -12.88 -3.90
N SER A 430 16.58 -12.72 -2.62
CA SER A 430 17.99 -12.79 -2.21
C SER A 430 18.63 -14.15 -2.54
N GLN A 431 19.90 -14.13 -2.94
CA GLN A 431 20.71 -15.35 -3.13
C GLN A 431 20.96 -16.08 -1.80
N ASN A 432 20.97 -15.35 -0.69
CA ASN A 432 21.15 -15.85 0.67
C ASN A 432 19.80 -16.00 1.41
N CYS A 433 18.71 -16.24 0.68
CA CYS A 433 17.37 -16.41 1.24
C CYS A 433 17.29 -17.63 2.18
N ARG A 434 16.72 -17.43 3.38
CA ARG A 434 16.53 -18.48 4.40
C ARG A 434 15.32 -19.39 4.15
N GLY A 435 14.62 -19.22 3.02
CA GLY A 435 13.48 -20.02 2.58
C GLY A 435 12.14 -19.69 3.25
N PHE A 436 12.14 -19.16 4.48
CA PHE A 436 10.93 -18.79 5.24
C PHE A 436 11.10 -17.44 5.94
N LEU A 437 9.97 -16.81 6.29
CA LEU A 437 9.95 -15.52 7.01
C LEU A 437 10.36 -15.69 8.49
N ASP A 438 10.02 -16.84 9.07
CA ASP A 438 10.22 -17.22 10.49
C ASP A 438 11.51 -17.98 10.75
#